data_AF-W9RG06-F1
#
_entry.id   AF-W9RG06-F1
#
_cell.length_a   1.000
_cell.length_b   1.000
_cell.length_c   1.000
_cell.angle_alpha   90.00
_cell.angle_beta   90.00
_cell.angle_gamma   90.00
#
_symmetry.space_group_name_H-M   'P 1'
#
loop_
_entity.id
_entity.type
_entity.pdbx_description
1 polymer ?
#
loop_
_entity_poly.entity_id
_entity_poly.type
_entity_poly.pdbx_seq_one_letter_code
_entity_poly.pdbx_strand_id
1 'polypeptide(L)'
;MFLVLDLLLRAASPLRLDGQVFLSRLWRVSRFVPILDNSYHPIYEALIGMADERAPPVYEGAVYMRQGKTYLVNSLDLSNKIALCKVADLKYYTKSRDCTDIEVVGGKIDSSNLDIKLNVLSSRAYPAGVYNNQCSRTTARVNPCKVTTSWFGFHRLWRRSNEIFDTVDLVLPKYSYMSQAVWVPVPQSTKSAVEMKNMDFRAGLHAASHALLNVVPLRIICNSSDLAPECANPHDTRYFPERILLYDQHPGGIGVSVQVQPFFMELLTSALELLKSCHCPGDIGCPHCIQSFACKEYNEVLHKDAAIMIIKGVLDAES
;
A
#
# COMPACT_ATOMS: atom_id res chain seq x y z
N MET A 1 -46.46 -19.16 15.00
CA MET A 1 -45.28 -18.38 15.46
C MET A 1 -44.44 -18.01 14.24
N PHE A 2 -45.03 -17.28 13.28
CA PHE A 2 -44.48 -17.05 11.93
C PHE A 2 -44.67 -15.59 11.46
N LEU A 3 -44.81 -14.64 12.39
CA LEU A 3 -45.26 -13.28 12.05
C LEU A 3 -44.59 -12.13 12.82
N VAL A 4 -43.46 -12.38 13.52
CA VAL A 4 -42.79 -11.32 14.33
C VAL A 4 -41.38 -10.97 13.82
N LEU A 5 -40.81 -11.70 12.86
CA LEU A 5 -39.46 -11.40 12.33
C LEU A 5 -39.47 -10.41 11.14
N ASP A 6 -40.63 -10.18 10.52
CA ASP A 6 -40.75 -9.33 9.31
C ASP A 6 -40.85 -7.82 9.62
N LEU A 7 -40.95 -7.45 10.92
CA LEU A 7 -41.13 -6.06 11.37
C LEU A 7 -39.82 -5.35 11.76
N LEU A 8 -38.73 -6.07 12.03
CA LEU A 8 -37.43 -5.43 12.36
C LEU A 8 -36.56 -5.15 11.13
N LEU A 9 -36.90 -5.69 9.96
CA LEU A 9 -36.22 -5.41 8.68
C LEU A 9 -36.84 -4.23 7.89
N ARG A 10 -38.03 -3.73 8.30
CA ARG A 10 -38.73 -2.63 7.59
C ARG A 10 -38.60 -1.25 8.24
N ALA A 11 -37.80 -1.10 9.30
CA ALA A 11 -37.63 0.15 10.04
C ALA A 11 -36.31 0.91 9.76
N ALA A 12 -35.64 0.63 8.63
CA ALA A 12 -34.56 1.47 8.12
C ALA A 12 -34.93 1.96 6.72
N SER A 13 -35.64 3.10 6.67
CA SER A 13 -35.99 3.81 5.44
C SER A 13 -34.72 4.12 4.63
N PRO A 14 -34.74 3.98 3.29
CA PRO A 14 -33.65 4.45 2.45
C PRO A 14 -33.65 5.98 2.49
N LEU A 15 -32.65 6.59 3.13
CA LEU A 15 -32.32 7.97 2.87
C LEU A 15 -31.87 8.06 1.40
N ARG A 16 -32.77 8.48 0.53
CA ARG A 16 -32.43 9.04 -0.78
C ARG A 16 -31.58 10.28 -0.53
N LEU A 17 -30.28 10.14 -0.71
CA LEU A 17 -29.40 11.27 -0.98
C LEU A 17 -29.12 11.24 -2.48
N ASP A 18 -29.51 12.33 -3.13
CA ASP A 18 -29.32 12.57 -4.56
C ASP A 18 -27.86 12.42 -4.98
N GLY A 19 -27.67 11.75 -6.10
CA GLY A 19 -26.54 11.91 -7.02
C GLY A 19 -25.14 12.15 -6.44
N GLN A 20 -24.52 11.13 -5.84
CA GLN A 20 -23.06 11.01 -5.81
C GLN A 20 -22.64 9.55 -6.00
N VAL A 21 -21.69 9.34 -6.91
CA VAL A 21 -21.07 8.05 -7.23
C VAL A 21 -20.34 7.54 -5.98
N PHE A 22 -20.90 6.56 -5.26
CA PHE A 22 -20.27 6.03 -4.05
C PHE A 22 -19.22 4.97 -4.38
N LEU A 23 -17.97 5.40 -4.19
CA LEU A 23 -16.72 4.67 -4.34
C LEU A 23 -16.72 3.32 -3.62
N SER A 24 -16.34 2.27 -4.35
CA SER A 24 -15.98 0.95 -3.81
C SER A 24 -14.86 1.12 -2.79
N ARG A 25 -15.03 0.59 -1.57
CA ARG A 25 -14.03 0.61 -0.49
C ARG A 25 -13.84 -0.84 -0.03
N LEU A 26 -12.63 -1.20 0.39
CA LEU A 26 -12.34 -2.52 0.96
C LEU A 26 -13.16 -2.76 2.24
N TRP A 27 -13.47 -4.02 2.53
CA TRP A 27 -14.52 -4.41 3.49
C TRP A 27 -13.96 -5.25 4.65
N ARG A 28 -14.36 -4.98 5.92
CA ARG A 28 -14.02 -5.76 7.13
C ARG A 28 -15.26 -6.32 7.79
N VAL A 29 -15.22 -7.53 8.36
CA VAL A 29 -16.35 -8.03 9.17
C VAL A 29 -16.57 -7.17 10.42
N SER A 30 -17.69 -6.45 10.47
CA SER A 30 -18.09 -5.57 11.58
C SER A 30 -18.94 -6.31 12.62
N ARG A 31 -19.74 -7.28 12.20
CA ARG A 31 -20.65 -8.04 13.08
C ARG A 31 -20.82 -9.46 12.57
N PHE A 32 -20.80 -10.44 13.49
CA PHE A 32 -21.22 -11.81 13.19
C PHE A 32 -22.64 -12.00 13.76
N VAL A 33 -23.59 -12.38 12.91
CA VAL A 33 -24.96 -12.73 13.26
C VAL A 33 -25.12 -14.23 13.02
N PRO A 34 -25.40 -15.05 14.04
CA PRO A 34 -25.67 -16.46 13.84
C PRO A 34 -27.04 -16.64 13.15
N ILE A 35 -27.07 -17.47 12.12
CA ILE A 35 -28.27 -17.90 11.41
C ILE A 35 -28.26 -19.43 11.37
N LEU A 36 -29.39 -20.05 11.65
CA LEU A 36 -29.55 -21.49 11.50
C LEU A 36 -29.94 -21.77 10.06
N ASP A 37 -29.22 -22.69 9.41
CA ASP A 37 -29.70 -23.24 8.14
C ASP A 37 -30.88 -24.18 8.35
N ASN A 38 -31.49 -24.65 7.24
CA ASN A 38 -32.60 -25.60 7.28
C ASN A 38 -32.24 -26.96 7.92
N SER A 39 -30.96 -27.20 8.22
CA SER A 39 -30.42 -28.40 8.87
C SER A 39 -30.01 -28.16 10.33
N TYR A 40 -30.36 -26.99 10.90
CA TYR A 40 -29.97 -26.55 12.25
C TYR A 40 -28.45 -26.39 12.47
N HIS A 41 -27.65 -26.31 11.41
CA HIS A 41 -26.24 -25.96 11.52
C HIS A 41 -26.06 -24.44 11.63
N PRO A 42 -25.18 -23.96 12.53
CA PRO A 42 -24.92 -22.53 12.68
C PRO A 42 -24.11 -22.03 11.48
N ILE A 43 -24.78 -21.32 10.58
CA ILE A 43 -24.17 -20.42 9.60
C ILE A 43 -24.01 -19.06 10.29
N TYR A 44 -22.98 -18.31 9.94
CA TYR A 44 -22.82 -16.96 10.45
C TYR A 44 -22.85 -15.97 9.30
N GLU A 45 -23.78 -15.03 9.36
CA GLU A 45 -23.71 -13.81 8.57
C GLU A 45 -22.64 -12.91 9.16
N ALA A 46 -21.57 -12.70 8.41
CA ALA A 46 -20.60 -11.66 8.68
C ALA A 46 -21.04 -10.39 7.94
N LEU A 47 -21.60 -9.44 8.67
CA LEU A 47 -21.88 -8.12 8.13
C LEU A 47 -20.54 -7.43 7.91
N ILE A 48 -20.20 -7.16 6.66
CA ILE A 48 -18.93 -6.56 6.31
C ILE A 48 -19.10 -5.04 6.37
N GLY A 49 -18.59 -4.45 7.45
CA GLY A 49 -18.47 -3.00 7.57
C GLY A 49 -17.34 -2.46 6.70
N MET A 50 -17.26 -1.14 6.62
CA MET A 50 -16.15 -0.47 5.94
C MET A 50 -14.82 -0.87 6.58
N ALA A 51 -13.86 -1.32 5.78
CA ALA A 51 -12.51 -1.50 6.26
C ALA A 51 -11.72 -0.19 6.16
N ASP A 52 -10.81 -0.03 7.11
CA ASP A 52 -9.56 0.69 6.92
C ASP A 52 -8.69 -0.06 5.88
N GLU A 53 -7.77 0.62 5.19
CA GLU A 53 -6.89 0.06 4.14
C GLU A 53 -6.03 -1.13 4.60
N ARG A 54 -6.01 -1.40 5.92
CA ARG A 54 -5.25 -2.44 6.62
C ARG A 54 -6.02 -3.73 6.91
N ALA A 55 -7.33 -3.80 6.64
CA ALA A 55 -8.05 -5.05 6.87
C ALA A 55 -7.79 -6.06 5.75
N PRO A 56 -7.56 -7.35 6.07
CA PRO A 56 -7.39 -8.37 5.06
C PRO A 56 -8.66 -8.44 4.17
N PRO A 57 -8.50 -8.53 2.85
CA PRO A 57 -9.64 -8.51 1.94
C PRO A 57 -10.55 -9.72 2.20
N VAL A 58 -11.85 -9.48 2.21
CA VAL A 58 -12.86 -10.54 2.30
C VAL A 58 -13.23 -10.97 0.89
N TYR A 59 -13.18 -12.27 0.64
CA TYR A 59 -13.51 -12.88 -0.64
C TYR A 59 -14.09 -14.28 -0.44
N GLU A 60 -14.78 -14.79 -1.45
CA GLU A 60 -15.27 -16.16 -1.45
C GLU A 60 -14.10 -17.15 -1.34
N GLY A 61 -14.18 -18.08 -0.40
CA GLY A 61 -13.10 -19.00 -0.07
C GLY A 61 -12.06 -18.47 0.92
N ALA A 62 -12.16 -17.21 1.37
CA ALA A 62 -11.27 -16.66 2.39
C ALA A 62 -11.44 -17.36 3.74
N VAL A 63 -10.33 -17.56 4.43
CA VAL A 63 -10.29 -18.07 5.80
C VAL A 63 -10.05 -16.92 6.76
N TYR A 64 -11.06 -16.60 7.57
CA TYR A 64 -11.00 -15.52 8.54
C TYR A 64 -10.89 -16.07 9.97
N MET A 65 -10.01 -15.50 10.78
CA MET A 65 -9.89 -15.86 12.19
C MET A 65 -10.46 -14.74 13.07
N ARG A 66 -11.37 -15.08 13.98
CA ARG A 66 -11.94 -14.15 14.95
C ARG A 66 -12.06 -14.80 16.32
N GLN A 67 -11.42 -14.19 17.33
CA GLN A 67 -11.47 -14.65 18.72
C GLN A 67 -11.12 -16.15 18.85
N GLY A 68 -10.08 -16.59 18.14
CA GLY A 68 -9.63 -17.99 18.14
C GLY A 68 -10.48 -18.96 17.28
N LYS A 69 -11.63 -18.53 16.76
CA LYS A 69 -12.45 -19.34 15.86
C LYS A 69 -12.12 -19.04 14.40
N THR A 70 -12.10 -20.09 13.59
CA THR A 70 -11.86 -20.01 12.15
C THR A 70 -13.19 -20.06 11.41
N TYR A 71 -13.34 -19.18 10.43
CA TYR A 71 -14.51 -19.04 9.58
C TYR A 71 -14.08 -19.13 8.12
N LEU A 72 -14.78 -19.94 7.33
CA LEU A 72 -14.63 -19.99 5.88
C LEU A 72 -15.75 -19.16 5.26
N VAL A 73 -15.39 -18.22 4.38
CA VAL A 73 -16.35 -17.43 3.60
C VAL A 73 -16.89 -18.32 2.47
N ASN A 74 -18.19 -18.60 2.50
CA ASN A 74 -18.87 -19.40 1.48
C ASN A 74 -19.36 -18.56 0.30
N SER A 75 -19.79 -17.33 0.55
CA SER A 75 -20.24 -16.42 -0.50
C SER A 75 -20.09 -14.97 -0.04
N LEU A 76 -19.97 -14.07 -1.02
CA LEU A 76 -19.79 -12.63 -0.80
C LEU A 76 -20.80 -11.85 -1.64
N ASP A 77 -21.67 -11.09 -0.97
CA ASP A 77 -22.55 -10.10 -1.59
C ASP A 77 -21.93 -8.70 -1.43
N LEU A 78 -21.33 -8.20 -2.50
CA LEU A 78 -20.70 -6.88 -2.53
C LEU A 78 -21.70 -5.72 -2.46
N SER A 79 -22.91 -5.91 -2.99
CA SER A 79 -23.95 -4.87 -3.06
C SER A 79 -24.47 -4.58 -1.65
N ASN A 80 -24.75 -5.65 -0.90
CA ASN A 80 -25.24 -5.55 0.48
C ASN A 80 -24.10 -5.50 1.51
N LYS A 81 -22.86 -5.76 1.08
CA LYS A 81 -21.65 -5.80 1.95
C LYS A 81 -21.77 -6.90 3.01
N ILE A 82 -22.19 -8.09 2.60
CA ILE A 82 -22.42 -9.24 3.48
C ILE A 82 -21.57 -10.40 3.00
N ALA A 83 -20.86 -11.06 3.93
CA ALA A 83 -20.19 -12.33 3.68
C ALA A 83 -20.92 -13.41 4.47
N LEU A 84 -21.33 -14.48 3.79
CA LEU A 84 -21.83 -15.67 4.47
C LEU A 84 -20.65 -16.55 4.83
N CYS A 85 -20.52 -16.85 6.11
CA CYS A 85 -19.41 -17.62 6.64
C CYS A 85 -19.92 -18.83 7.41
N LYS A 86 -19.13 -19.91 7.41
CA LYS A 86 -19.33 -21.04 8.32
C LYS A 86 -18.13 -21.22 9.22
N VAL A 87 -18.33 -21.66 10.46
CA VAL A 87 -17.22 -22.11 11.29
C VAL A 87 -16.59 -23.34 10.63
N ALA A 88 -15.27 -23.35 10.54
CA ALA A 88 -14.53 -24.44 9.91
C ALA A 88 -13.26 -24.72 10.70
N ASP A 89 -12.98 -26.01 10.94
CA ASP A 89 -11.69 -26.45 11.48
C ASP A 89 -10.74 -26.76 10.31
N LEU A 90 -9.94 -25.75 9.93
CA LEU A 90 -9.06 -25.81 8.77
C LEU A 90 -7.60 -25.87 9.21
N LYS A 91 -6.83 -26.76 8.60
CA LYS A 91 -5.37 -26.87 8.78
C LYS A 91 -4.59 -25.81 8.00
N TYR A 92 -5.28 -24.95 7.26
CA TYR A 92 -4.70 -23.91 6.42
C TYR A 92 -5.26 -22.52 6.73
N TYR A 93 -4.63 -21.50 6.16
CA TYR A 93 -5.13 -20.13 6.08
C TYR A 93 -4.99 -19.61 4.64
N THR A 94 -5.59 -18.46 4.34
CA THR A 94 -5.54 -17.86 3.01
C THR A 94 -4.77 -16.54 3.03
N LYS A 95 -3.98 -16.28 1.98
CA LYS A 95 -3.28 -15.01 1.73
C LYS A 95 -3.74 -14.46 0.37
N SER A 96 -4.17 -13.21 0.32
CA SER A 96 -4.57 -12.60 -0.96
C SER A 96 -3.40 -12.48 -1.93
N ARG A 97 -3.73 -12.50 -3.22
CA ARG A 97 -2.84 -12.14 -4.31
C ARG A 97 -3.37 -10.84 -4.92
N ASP A 98 -2.62 -9.77 -4.66
CA ASP A 98 -2.94 -8.42 -5.10
C ASP A 98 -1.70 -7.66 -5.53
N CYS A 99 -1.94 -6.61 -6.31
CA CYS A 99 -0.91 -5.66 -6.70
C CYS A 99 -1.45 -4.24 -6.56
N THR A 100 -0.59 -3.32 -6.14
CA THR A 100 -0.88 -1.88 -6.07
C THR A 100 -0.04 -1.15 -7.11
N ASP A 101 -0.71 -0.45 -8.02
CA ASP A 101 -0.09 0.38 -9.05
C ASP A 101 -0.21 1.86 -8.69
N ILE A 102 0.88 2.62 -8.85
CA ILE A 102 0.93 4.07 -8.61
C ILE A 102 1.13 4.80 -9.93
N GLU A 103 0.05 5.34 -10.49
CA GLU A 103 0.10 6.13 -11.71
C GLU A 103 0.27 7.62 -11.37
N VAL A 104 1.44 8.19 -11.65
CA VAL A 104 1.69 9.62 -11.43
C VAL A 104 1.10 10.44 -12.57
N VAL A 105 0.13 11.30 -12.27
CA VAL A 105 -0.60 12.11 -13.24
C VAL A 105 0.19 13.38 -13.57
N GLY A 106 0.39 13.64 -14.86
CA GLY A 106 1.15 14.80 -15.33
C GLY A 106 2.68 14.67 -15.14
N GLY A 107 3.16 13.54 -14.64
CA GLY A 107 4.57 13.23 -14.45
C GLY A 107 5.28 12.73 -15.72
N LYS A 108 4.89 13.21 -16.91
CA LYS A 108 5.68 12.91 -18.12
C LYS A 108 7.05 13.55 -17.95
N ILE A 109 8.10 12.77 -18.21
CA ILE A 109 9.49 13.24 -18.30
C ILE A 109 9.62 13.96 -19.64
N ASP A 110 8.92 15.08 -19.80
CA ASP A 110 9.12 15.96 -20.94
C ASP A 110 10.20 16.97 -20.53
N SER A 111 11.44 16.73 -20.97
CA SER A 111 12.62 17.58 -20.72
C SER A 111 12.55 18.97 -21.37
N SER A 112 11.37 19.42 -21.81
CA SER A 112 11.17 20.60 -22.65
C SER A 112 10.41 21.76 -22.00
N ASN A 113 9.99 21.67 -20.73
CA ASN A 113 9.36 22.81 -20.05
C ASN A 113 9.83 22.92 -18.59
N LEU A 114 10.92 23.67 -18.39
CA LEU A 114 11.52 23.96 -17.08
C LEU A 114 10.80 25.07 -16.29
N ASP A 115 9.69 25.61 -16.79
CA ASP A 115 8.98 26.73 -16.14
C ASP A 115 7.57 26.33 -15.67
N ILE A 116 7.47 25.33 -14.79
CA ILE A 116 6.31 25.28 -13.88
C ILE A 116 6.70 26.06 -12.64
N LYS A 117 6.49 27.39 -12.71
CA LYS A 117 6.34 28.23 -11.52
C LYS A 117 5.35 27.52 -10.60
N LEU A 118 5.84 27.13 -9.43
CA LEU A 118 5.10 26.53 -8.35
C LEU A 118 4.02 27.51 -7.84
N ASN A 119 2.93 27.67 -8.59
CA ASN A 119 1.67 28.19 -8.09
C ASN A 119 0.88 27.02 -7.50
N VAL A 120 1.49 26.29 -6.56
CA VAL A 120 0.70 25.50 -5.61
C VAL A 120 0.08 26.53 -4.69
N LEU A 121 -1.15 26.90 -5.03
CA LEU A 121 -2.03 27.67 -4.20
C LEU A 121 -1.94 27.13 -2.79
N SER A 122 -1.46 28.01 -1.92
CA SER A 122 -1.63 28.04 -0.49
C SER A 122 -3.11 27.92 -0.13
N SER A 123 -3.67 26.71 -0.30
CA SER A 123 -4.93 26.28 0.29
C SER A 123 -4.64 26.04 1.77
N ARG A 124 -4.64 27.15 2.52
CA ARG A 124 -4.35 27.26 3.94
C ARG A 124 -5.28 26.37 4.76
N ALA A 125 -4.78 25.21 5.21
CA ALA A 125 -5.31 24.50 6.38
C ALA A 125 -4.29 24.42 7.52
N TYR A 126 -3.00 24.62 7.24
CA TYR A 126 -1.93 24.66 8.24
C TYR A 126 -1.12 25.96 8.10
N PRO A 127 -0.87 26.70 9.20
CA PRO A 127 0.02 27.85 9.14
C PRO A 127 1.42 27.35 8.80
N ALA A 128 1.94 27.78 7.66
CA ALA A 128 3.31 27.56 7.26
C ALA A 128 4.22 28.22 8.31
N GLY A 129 4.83 27.39 9.16
CA GLY A 129 6.00 27.81 9.91
C GLY A 129 7.06 28.26 8.92
N VAL A 130 7.50 29.50 9.06
CA VAL A 130 8.59 30.09 8.28
C VAL A 130 9.87 29.33 8.60
N TYR A 131 10.14 28.26 7.85
CA TYR A 131 11.46 27.65 7.82
C TYR A 131 12.32 28.49 6.87
N ASN A 132 13.40 29.05 7.41
CA ASN A 132 14.42 29.76 6.64
C ASN A 132 15.02 28.79 5.61
N ASN A 133 14.53 28.88 4.37
CA ASN A 133 14.85 27.99 3.26
C ASN A 133 16.28 28.24 2.75
N GLN A 134 17.24 27.54 3.34
CA GLN A 134 18.44 27.12 2.62
C GLN A 134 18.12 25.73 2.04
N CYS A 135 17.14 25.68 1.13
CA CYS A 135 16.66 24.45 0.52
C CYS A 135 17.70 24.02 -0.53
N SER A 136 18.33 22.87 -0.34
CA SER A 136 19.15 22.23 -1.37
C SER A 136 18.31 22.10 -2.65
N ARG A 137 18.84 22.53 -3.80
CA ARG A 137 18.19 22.24 -5.09
C ARG A 137 17.96 20.73 -5.16
N THR A 138 16.72 20.34 -5.46
CA THR A 138 16.30 18.94 -5.60
C THR A 138 15.47 18.85 -6.86
N THR A 139 15.73 17.85 -7.70
CA THR A 139 14.89 17.55 -8.88
C THR A 139 13.66 16.72 -8.52
N ALA A 140 13.52 16.32 -7.24
CA ALA A 140 12.34 15.62 -6.75
C ALA A 140 11.07 16.43 -7.04
N ARG A 141 10.07 15.75 -7.61
CA ARG A 141 8.81 16.34 -8.05
C ARG A 141 7.68 15.87 -7.15
N VAL A 142 6.67 16.72 -6.99
CA VAL A 142 5.39 16.34 -6.39
C VAL A 142 4.31 16.44 -7.43
N ASN A 143 3.55 15.36 -7.59
CA ASN A 143 2.47 15.28 -8.55
C ASN A 143 1.29 14.54 -7.93
N PRO A 144 0.06 14.83 -8.38
CA PRO A 144 -1.08 13.95 -8.10
C PRO A 144 -0.79 12.56 -8.63
N CYS A 145 -1.24 11.53 -7.92
CA CYS A 145 -1.16 10.14 -8.37
C CYS A 145 -2.51 9.44 -8.22
N LYS A 146 -2.72 8.40 -9.01
CA LYS A 146 -3.83 7.46 -8.86
C LYS A 146 -3.27 6.15 -8.33
N VAL A 147 -3.69 5.79 -7.12
CA VAL A 147 -3.36 4.51 -6.49
C VAL A 147 -4.42 3.52 -6.89
N THR A 148 -4.04 2.39 -7.48
CA THR A 148 -4.99 1.33 -7.88
C THR A 148 -4.55 0.00 -7.33
N THR A 149 -5.37 -0.65 -6.51
CA THR A 149 -5.15 -2.03 -6.05
C THR A 149 -6.06 -2.98 -6.80
N SER A 150 -5.49 -4.07 -7.31
CA SER A 150 -6.21 -5.13 -8.03
C SER A 150 -5.98 -6.46 -7.32
N TRP A 151 -7.04 -7.23 -7.08
CA TRP A 151 -6.97 -8.59 -6.55
C TRP A 151 -7.26 -9.58 -7.66
N PHE A 152 -6.37 -10.56 -7.81
CA PHE A 152 -6.42 -11.56 -8.89
C PHE A 152 -6.42 -13.01 -8.37
N GLY A 153 -6.36 -13.20 -7.05
CA GLY A 153 -6.49 -14.53 -6.45
C GLY A 153 -6.17 -14.58 -4.97
N PHE A 154 -5.94 -15.80 -4.49
CA PHE A 154 -5.37 -16.05 -3.17
C PHE A 154 -4.61 -17.38 -3.14
N HIS A 155 -3.69 -17.51 -2.20
CA HIS A 155 -3.00 -18.76 -1.87
C HIS A 155 -3.64 -19.39 -0.65
N ARG A 156 -3.67 -20.73 -0.61
CA ARG A 156 -3.92 -21.48 0.63
C ARG A 156 -2.59 -22.02 1.15
N LEU A 157 -2.31 -21.73 2.41
CA LEU A 157 -1.04 -22.07 3.04
C LEU A 157 -1.29 -22.95 4.26
N TRP A 158 -0.50 -24.02 4.40
CA TRP A 158 -0.56 -24.85 5.59
C TRP A 158 -0.17 -24.03 6.82
N ARG A 159 -0.97 -24.10 7.90
CA ARG A 159 -0.71 -23.31 9.12
C ARG A 159 0.62 -23.65 9.80
N ARG A 160 1.13 -24.86 9.60
CA ARG A 160 2.36 -25.34 10.25
C ARG A 160 3.62 -25.00 9.46
N SER A 161 3.61 -25.23 8.14
CA SER A 161 4.79 -25.02 7.30
C SER A 161 4.81 -23.66 6.59
N ASN A 162 3.68 -22.95 6.55
CA ASN A 162 3.47 -21.77 5.70
C ASN A 162 3.71 -22.03 4.21
N GLU A 163 3.72 -23.29 3.79
CA GLU A 163 3.87 -23.66 2.39
C GLU A 163 2.54 -23.48 1.67
N ILE A 164 2.62 -22.88 0.47
CA ILE A 164 1.51 -22.77 -0.46
C ILE A 164 1.24 -24.17 -1.02
N PHE A 165 0.04 -24.70 -0.79
CA PHE A 165 -0.38 -25.99 -1.36
C PHE A 165 -1.45 -25.84 -2.45
N ASP A 166 -2.07 -24.68 -2.53
CA ASP A 166 -3.12 -24.40 -3.50
C ASP A 166 -3.14 -22.90 -3.83
N THR A 167 -3.46 -22.59 -5.08
CA THR A 167 -3.55 -21.24 -5.61
C THR A 167 -4.85 -21.12 -6.39
N VAL A 168 -5.69 -20.18 -5.97
CA VAL A 168 -7.01 -19.98 -6.57
C VAL A 168 -7.02 -18.61 -7.23
N ASP A 169 -7.42 -18.58 -8.50
CA ASP A 169 -7.64 -17.33 -9.22
C ASP A 169 -9.02 -16.76 -8.87
N LEU A 170 -9.06 -15.46 -8.64
CA LEU A 170 -10.27 -14.73 -8.26
C LEU A 170 -10.14 -13.29 -8.71
N VAL A 171 -11.10 -12.82 -9.49
CA VAL A 171 -11.13 -11.42 -9.91
C VAL A 171 -12.11 -10.65 -9.03
N LEU A 172 -11.58 -9.73 -8.22
CA LEU A 172 -12.39 -8.77 -7.48
C LEU A 172 -12.36 -7.40 -8.16
N PRO A 173 -13.37 -6.55 -7.94
CA PRO A 173 -13.34 -5.17 -8.43
C PRO A 173 -12.09 -4.43 -7.94
N LYS A 174 -11.45 -3.69 -8.84
CA LYS A 174 -10.31 -2.84 -8.49
C LYS A 174 -10.75 -1.73 -7.54
N TYR A 175 -9.86 -1.37 -6.63
CA TYR A 175 -10.01 -0.22 -5.76
C TYR A 175 -9.05 0.87 -6.22
N SER A 176 -9.54 2.08 -6.47
CA SER A 176 -8.66 3.18 -6.86
C SER A 176 -9.05 4.49 -6.19
N TYR A 177 -8.05 5.29 -5.84
CA TYR A 177 -8.22 6.62 -5.29
C TYR A 177 -7.14 7.57 -5.81
N MET A 178 -7.45 8.87 -5.83
CA MET A 178 -6.48 9.93 -6.11
C MET A 178 -5.73 10.29 -4.82
N SER A 179 -4.44 10.55 -4.93
CA SER A 179 -3.57 11.01 -3.84
C SER A 179 -2.45 11.91 -4.37
N GLN A 180 -1.44 12.19 -3.56
CA GLN A 180 -0.23 12.92 -3.93
C GLN A 180 0.99 12.04 -3.73
N ALA A 181 1.96 12.15 -4.62
CA ALA A 181 3.23 11.44 -4.56
C ALA A 181 4.40 12.39 -4.74
N VAL A 182 5.48 12.13 -3.99
CA VAL A 182 6.80 12.73 -4.16
C VAL A 182 7.75 11.70 -4.72
N TRP A 183 8.50 12.06 -5.75
CA TRP A 183 9.37 11.11 -6.44
C TRP A 183 10.55 11.76 -7.12
N VAL A 184 11.60 10.97 -7.34
CA VAL A 184 12.77 11.36 -8.12
C VAL A 184 13.10 10.23 -9.11
N PRO A 185 13.39 10.54 -10.39
CA PRO A 185 13.83 9.53 -11.35
C PRO A 185 15.22 9.01 -10.98
N VAL A 186 15.47 7.72 -11.19
CA VAL A 186 16.80 7.12 -11.04
C VAL A 186 17.52 7.24 -12.39
N PRO A 187 18.76 7.77 -12.43
CA PRO A 187 19.53 7.84 -13.68
C PRO A 187 19.76 6.45 -14.30
N GLN A 188 19.65 6.35 -15.62
CA GLN A 188 19.87 5.11 -16.36
C GLN A 188 21.29 4.54 -16.14
N SER A 189 22.29 5.41 -16.00
CA SER A 189 23.66 5.04 -15.67
C SER A 189 23.76 4.29 -14.35
N THR A 190 22.98 4.70 -13.35
CA THR A 190 22.89 4.05 -12.04
C THR A 190 22.28 2.66 -12.15
N LYS A 191 21.20 2.51 -12.93
CA LYS A 191 20.59 1.21 -13.21
C LYS A 191 21.60 0.25 -13.85
N SER A 192 22.25 0.68 -14.94
CA SER A 192 23.28 -0.12 -15.60
C SER A 192 24.42 -0.49 -14.65
N ALA A 193 24.84 0.41 -13.76
CA ALA A 193 25.89 0.14 -12.78
C ALA A 193 25.50 -0.94 -11.75
N VAL A 194 24.25 -0.95 -11.29
CA VAL A 194 23.73 -1.98 -10.37
C VAL A 194 23.67 -3.34 -11.08
N GLU A 195 23.12 -3.38 -12.29
CA GLU A 195 23.00 -4.60 -13.08
C GLU A 195 24.37 -5.18 -13.47
N MET A 196 25.37 -4.34 -13.78
CA MET A 196 26.75 -4.79 -14.04
C MET A 196 27.40 -5.47 -12.83
N LYS A 197 26.94 -5.19 -11.60
CA LYS A 197 27.39 -5.88 -10.39
C LYS A 197 26.57 -7.14 -10.07
N ASN A 198 25.71 -7.58 -10.98
CA ASN A 198 24.83 -8.72 -10.82
C ASN A 198 23.91 -8.59 -9.59
N MET A 199 23.49 -7.35 -9.29
CA MET A 199 22.54 -7.04 -8.24
C MET A 199 21.17 -6.75 -8.85
N ASP A 200 20.10 -7.12 -8.13
CA ASP A 200 18.74 -6.84 -8.57
C ASP A 200 18.38 -5.37 -8.36
N PHE A 201 18.26 -4.62 -9.46
CA PHE A 201 17.89 -3.21 -9.45
C PHE A 201 16.51 -2.96 -8.84
N ARG A 202 15.54 -3.84 -9.11
CA ARG A 202 14.17 -3.71 -8.59
C ARG A 202 14.14 -3.92 -7.08
N ALA A 203 14.88 -4.91 -6.59
CA ALA A 203 15.06 -5.14 -5.15
C ALA A 203 15.80 -3.98 -4.48
N GLY A 204 16.79 -3.39 -5.16
CA GLY A 204 17.45 -2.17 -4.71
C GLY A 204 16.52 -0.97 -4.61
N LEU A 205 15.63 -0.78 -5.59
CA LEU A 205 14.71 0.36 -5.62
C LEU A 205 13.63 0.27 -4.53
N HIS A 206 13.12 -0.94 -4.30
CA HIS A 206 12.22 -1.24 -3.19
C HIS A 206 12.90 -0.96 -1.84
N ALA A 207 14.13 -1.45 -1.65
CA ALA A 207 14.92 -1.21 -0.45
C ALA A 207 15.28 0.27 -0.24
N ALA A 208 15.59 1.01 -1.31
CA ALA A 208 15.85 2.45 -1.26
C ALA A 208 14.61 3.23 -0.82
N SER A 209 13.43 2.84 -1.30
CA SER A 209 12.16 3.48 -0.93
C SER A 209 11.80 3.21 0.54
N HIS A 210 12.10 2.02 1.06
CA HIS A 210 11.99 1.73 2.49
C HIS A 210 12.98 2.56 3.33
N ALA A 211 14.24 2.63 2.91
CA ALA A 211 15.25 3.42 3.62
C ALA A 211 14.84 4.90 3.70
N LEU A 212 14.34 5.45 2.60
CA LEU A 212 13.80 6.81 2.55
C LEU A 212 12.59 6.97 3.49
N LEU A 213 11.60 6.07 3.43
CA LEU A 213 10.42 6.11 4.29
C LEU A 213 10.80 6.12 5.78
N ASN A 214 11.77 5.29 6.17
CA ASN A 214 12.22 5.16 7.56
C ASN A 214 12.84 6.43 8.12
N VAL A 215 13.43 7.29 7.28
CA VAL A 215 14.07 8.55 7.71
C VAL A 215 13.16 9.78 7.57
N VAL A 216 12.01 9.70 6.89
CA VAL A 216 11.07 10.82 6.78
C VAL A 216 10.70 11.44 8.15
N PRO A 217 10.44 10.65 9.21
CA PRO A 217 10.09 11.20 10.53
C PRO A 217 11.17 12.10 11.16
N LEU A 218 12.41 12.07 10.67
CA LEU A 218 13.49 12.94 11.16
C LEU A 218 13.28 14.41 10.79
N ARG A 219 12.54 14.71 9.72
CA ARG A 219 12.30 16.08 9.25
C ARG A 219 10.83 16.46 9.28
N ILE A 220 9.92 15.49 9.21
CA ILE A 220 8.48 15.73 9.07
C ILE A 220 7.73 14.93 10.11
N ILE A 221 6.88 15.60 10.88
CA ILE A 221 6.00 14.94 11.85
C ILE A 221 4.96 14.13 11.08
N CYS A 222 5.14 12.82 11.09
CA CYS A 222 4.25 11.85 10.44
C CYS A 222 4.30 10.52 11.20
N ASN A 223 3.38 9.64 10.86
CA ASN A 223 3.34 8.25 11.34
C ASN A 223 3.47 7.27 10.16
N SER A 224 3.69 5.98 10.46
CA SER A 224 3.89 4.94 9.43
C SER A 224 2.68 4.65 8.55
N SER A 225 1.52 5.25 8.85
CA SER A 225 0.29 5.18 8.07
C SER A 225 0.15 6.32 7.06
N ASP A 226 0.94 7.38 7.20
CA ASP A 226 0.75 8.59 6.41
C ASP A 226 1.33 8.44 4.99
N LEU A 227 2.45 7.72 4.85
CA LEU A 227 3.18 7.52 3.60
C LEU A 227 3.43 6.05 3.31
N ALA A 228 3.35 5.67 2.02
CA ALA A 228 3.79 4.37 1.52
C ALA A 228 4.83 4.54 0.42
N PRO A 229 5.74 3.57 0.25
CA PRO A 229 6.58 3.46 -0.94
C PRO A 229 5.89 2.67 -2.05
N GLU A 230 6.38 2.81 -3.29
CA GLU A 230 6.07 1.88 -4.38
C GLU A 230 6.91 0.60 -4.20
N CYS A 231 6.29 -0.46 -3.68
CA CYS A 231 6.95 -1.73 -3.34
C CYS A 231 6.97 -2.69 -4.54
N ALA A 232 8.11 -3.36 -4.74
CA ALA A 232 8.24 -4.39 -5.76
C ALA A 232 7.62 -5.72 -5.30
N ASN A 233 6.61 -6.20 -6.02
CA ASN A 233 6.03 -7.53 -5.81
C ASN A 233 6.86 -8.64 -6.52
N PRO A 234 7.27 -9.72 -5.81
CA PRO A 234 8.10 -10.79 -6.38
C PRO A 234 7.44 -11.58 -7.51
N HIS A 235 6.11 -11.62 -7.54
CA HIS A 235 5.33 -12.38 -8.51
C HIS A 235 4.81 -11.52 -9.67
N ASP A 236 5.12 -10.23 -9.67
CA ASP A 236 4.69 -9.31 -10.70
C ASP A 236 5.79 -9.14 -11.75
N THR A 237 5.50 -9.45 -13.02
CA THR A 237 6.44 -9.29 -14.15
C THR A 237 6.21 -8.02 -14.96
N ARG A 238 5.27 -7.16 -14.53
CA ARG A 238 4.99 -5.90 -15.22
C ARG A 238 6.14 -4.92 -15.10
N TYR A 239 6.11 -3.90 -15.95
CA TYR A 239 7.06 -2.80 -15.90
C TYR A 239 7.05 -2.11 -14.53
N PHE A 240 8.22 -2.00 -13.91
CA PHE A 240 8.42 -1.30 -12.64
C PHE A 240 9.13 0.04 -12.91
N PRO A 241 8.51 1.19 -12.62
CA PRO A 241 9.08 2.50 -12.91
C PRO A 241 10.43 2.75 -12.20
N GLU A 242 11.40 3.31 -12.93
CA GLU A 242 12.76 3.57 -12.44
C GLU A 242 12.83 4.88 -11.63
N ARG A 243 12.15 4.91 -10.48
CA ARG A 243 12.05 6.09 -9.61
C ARG A 243 11.96 5.69 -8.14
N ILE A 244 12.49 6.52 -7.25
CA ILE A 244 12.19 6.41 -5.82
C ILE A 244 10.92 7.23 -5.59
N LEU A 245 9.86 6.62 -5.07
CA LEU A 245 8.56 7.26 -4.89
C LEU A 245 7.98 6.96 -3.51
N LEU A 246 7.49 8.01 -2.85
CA LEU A 246 6.59 7.92 -1.70
C LEU A 246 5.26 8.61 -2.05
N TYR A 247 4.16 8.07 -1.53
CA TYR A 247 2.83 8.67 -1.71
C TYR A 247 2.03 8.66 -0.43
N ASP A 248 1.09 9.60 -0.31
CA ASP A 248 0.19 9.68 0.83
C ASP A 248 -0.82 8.51 0.79
N GLN A 249 -0.89 7.67 1.83
CA GLN A 249 -1.76 6.49 1.89
C GLN A 249 -3.25 6.81 2.16
N HIS A 250 -3.70 8.00 1.77
CA HIS A 250 -5.04 8.47 2.06
C HIS A 250 -5.69 9.09 0.83
N PRO A 251 -6.98 8.77 0.55
CA PRO A 251 -7.72 9.41 -0.52
C PRO A 251 -7.70 10.95 -0.42
N GLY A 252 -7.31 11.60 -1.52
CA GLY A 252 -7.11 13.04 -1.63
C GLY A 252 -5.69 13.51 -1.31
N GLY A 253 -4.88 12.70 -0.62
CA GLY A 253 -3.61 13.09 -0.03
C GLY A 253 -3.79 13.92 1.24
N ILE A 254 -2.85 13.78 2.18
CA ILE A 254 -2.81 14.54 3.43
C ILE A 254 -1.72 15.62 3.43
N GLY A 255 -0.96 15.73 2.34
CA GLY A 255 0.04 16.77 2.12
C GLY A 255 1.40 16.46 2.73
N VAL A 256 1.66 15.22 3.17
CA VAL A 256 2.97 14.83 3.71
C VAL A 256 3.98 14.73 2.56
N SER A 257 3.61 14.13 1.43
CA SER A 257 4.43 14.08 0.21
C SER A 257 4.88 15.48 -0.25
N VAL A 258 4.00 16.49 -0.15
CA VAL A 258 4.32 17.89 -0.46
C VAL A 258 5.38 18.44 0.49
N GLN A 259 5.26 18.14 1.79
CA GLN A 259 6.22 18.58 2.81
C GLN A 259 7.57 17.87 2.70
N VAL A 260 7.61 16.64 2.17
CA VAL A 260 8.85 15.86 1.93
C VAL A 260 9.70 16.48 0.84
N GLN A 261 9.09 17.05 -0.20
CA GLN A 261 9.80 17.47 -1.41
C GLN A 261 10.98 18.43 -1.16
N PRO A 262 10.85 19.51 -0.35
CA PRO A 262 11.97 20.43 -0.09
C PRO A 262 13.17 19.74 0.60
N PHE A 263 12.91 18.71 1.41
CA PHE A 263 13.93 18.00 2.18
C PHE A 263 14.37 16.69 1.53
N PHE A 264 13.91 16.39 0.31
CA PHE A 264 14.08 15.07 -0.30
C PHE A 264 15.56 14.66 -0.39
N MET A 265 16.45 15.58 -0.74
CA MET A 265 17.90 15.33 -0.85
C MET A 265 18.58 15.12 0.51
N GLU A 266 18.19 15.90 1.53
CA GLU A 266 18.68 15.71 2.89
C GLU A 266 18.22 14.35 3.45
N LEU A 267 16.98 13.95 3.15
CA LEU A 267 16.43 12.67 3.53
C LEU A 267 17.12 11.51 2.78
N LEU A 268 17.42 11.65 1.50
CA LEU A 268 18.23 10.66 0.76
C LEU A 268 19.65 10.53 1.35
N THR A 269 20.26 11.65 1.75
CA THR A 269 21.57 11.65 2.42
C THR A 269 21.48 10.89 3.75
N SER A 270 20.47 11.20 4.56
CA SER A 270 20.21 10.51 5.83
C SER A 270 19.93 9.02 5.64
N ALA A 271 19.18 8.64 4.60
CA ALA A 271 18.95 7.25 4.24
C ALA A 271 20.26 6.56 3.84
N LEU A 272 21.12 7.22 3.05
CA LEU A 272 22.42 6.66 2.68
C LEU A 272 23.32 6.43 3.89
N GLU A 273 23.32 7.35 4.85
CA GLU A 273 24.05 7.22 6.12
C GLU A 273 23.51 6.06 6.98
N LEU A 274 22.18 5.92 7.06
CA LEU A 274 21.53 4.79 7.71
C LEU A 274 21.97 3.45 7.10
N LEU A 275 21.98 3.36 5.78
CA LEU A 275 22.38 2.13 5.08
C LEU A 275 23.86 1.80 5.29
N LYS A 276 24.74 2.80 5.24
CA LYS A 276 26.20 2.62 5.42
C LYS A 276 26.59 2.30 6.86
N SER A 277 25.89 2.85 7.85
CA SER A 277 26.17 2.63 9.27
C SER A 277 25.63 1.30 9.80
N CYS A 278 24.63 0.72 9.13
CA CYS A 278 24.08 -0.58 9.50
C CYS A 278 25.01 -1.73 9.02
N HIS A 279 25.31 -2.69 9.91
CA HIS A 279 26.24 -3.80 9.62
C HIS A 279 25.52 -5.12 9.24
N CYS A 280 24.24 -5.06 8.88
CA CYS A 280 23.49 -6.23 8.41
C CYS A 280 23.94 -6.69 7.01
N PRO A 281 23.65 -7.95 6.62
CA PRO A 281 23.93 -8.48 5.29
C PRO A 281 23.38 -7.59 4.16
N GLY A 282 24.18 -7.40 3.11
CA GLY A 282 23.90 -6.48 2.00
C GLY A 282 22.84 -6.96 1.01
N ASP A 283 22.57 -8.25 0.98
CA ASP A 283 21.57 -8.92 0.14
C ASP A 283 20.17 -8.86 0.75
N ILE A 284 20.03 -8.96 2.08
CA ILE A 284 18.72 -9.04 2.76
C ILE A 284 18.37 -7.76 3.53
N GLY A 285 19.38 -7.11 4.12
CA GLY A 285 19.18 -6.02 5.07
C GLY A 285 18.51 -6.45 6.39
N CYS A 286 17.94 -5.49 7.14
CA CYS A 286 17.29 -5.75 8.42
C CYS A 286 16.20 -4.69 8.76
N PRO A 287 15.40 -4.91 9.84
CA PRO A 287 14.40 -3.95 10.32
C PRO A 287 14.93 -2.57 10.73
N HIS A 288 16.24 -2.45 11.00
CA HIS A 288 16.84 -1.16 11.32
C HIS A 288 17.24 -0.33 10.09
N CYS A 289 17.22 -0.91 8.88
CA CYS A 289 17.68 -0.20 7.68
C CYS A 289 16.64 -0.20 6.54
N ILE A 290 16.30 -1.36 5.98
CA ILE A 290 15.53 -1.46 4.73
C ILE A 290 14.26 -2.32 4.84
N GLN A 291 13.99 -2.98 5.96
CA GLN A 291 12.72 -3.68 6.12
C GLN A 291 11.69 -2.75 6.74
N SER A 292 10.44 -2.85 6.26
CA SER A 292 9.31 -2.09 6.77
C SER A 292 8.21 -3.03 7.22
N PHE A 293 7.66 -2.78 8.42
CA PHE A 293 6.48 -3.49 8.91
C PHE A 293 5.20 -3.16 8.13
N ALA A 294 5.21 -2.07 7.37
CA ALA A 294 4.10 -1.65 6.51
C ALA A 294 4.24 -2.17 5.06
N CYS A 295 5.31 -2.91 4.74
CA CYS A 295 5.51 -3.46 3.40
C CYS A 295 4.44 -4.53 3.10
N LYS A 296 3.57 -4.25 2.13
CA LYS A 296 2.52 -5.18 1.66
C LYS A 296 3.10 -6.41 0.95
N GLU A 297 4.33 -6.29 0.45
CA GLU A 297 5.08 -7.35 -0.24
C GLU A 297 5.98 -8.16 0.71
N TYR A 298 5.74 -8.07 2.03
CA TYR A 298 6.39 -8.89 3.06
C TYR A 298 7.91 -8.82 3.09
N ASN A 299 8.50 -7.74 2.56
CA ASN A 299 9.96 -7.56 2.48
C ASN A 299 10.68 -8.65 1.65
N GLU A 300 9.98 -9.34 0.72
CA GLU A 300 10.56 -10.47 -0.04
C GLU A 300 11.56 -10.02 -1.12
N VAL A 301 11.38 -8.83 -1.71
CA VAL A 301 12.22 -8.31 -2.83
C VAL A 301 13.02 -7.11 -2.36
N LEU A 302 14.13 -7.35 -1.66
CA LEU A 302 14.98 -6.30 -1.10
C LEU A 302 16.46 -6.56 -1.38
N HIS A 303 17.24 -5.51 -1.59
CA HIS A 303 18.70 -5.59 -1.70
C HIS A 303 19.35 -4.29 -1.21
N LYS A 304 20.08 -4.35 -0.09
CA LYS A 304 20.67 -3.18 0.57
C LYS A 304 21.81 -2.56 -0.24
N ASP A 305 22.75 -3.35 -0.75
CA ASP A 305 23.90 -2.80 -1.49
C ASP A 305 23.47 -2.13 -2.80
N ALA A 306 22.47 -2.71 -3.48
CA ALA A 306 21.82 -2.08 -4.62
C ALA A 306 21.15 -0.76 -4.23
N ALA A 307 20.43 -0.71 -3.10
CA ALA A 307 19.83 0.53 -2.60
C ALA A 307 20.86 1.62 -2.30
N ILE A 308 22.01 1.27 -1.72
CA ILE A 308 23.14 2.20 -1.50
C ILE A 308 23.62 2.79 -2.83
N MET A 309 23.81 1.95 -3.84
CA MET A 309 24.23 2.41 -5.18
C MET A 309 23.19 3.30 -5.84
N ILE A 310 21.90 2.97 -5.71
CA ILE A 310 20.79 3.74 -6.27
C ILE A 310 20.70 5.12 -5.62
N ILE A 311 20.65 5.18 -4.29
CA ILE A 311 20.56 6.45 -3.54
C ILE A 311 21.79 7.31 -3.85
N LYS A 312 22.99 6.73 -3.84
CA LYS A 312 24.21 7.46 -4.18
C LYS A 312 24.17 8.00 -5.60
N GLY A 313 23.77 7.19 -6.58
CA GLY A 313 23.69 7.61 -7.98
C GLY A 313 22.67 8.73 -8.23
N VAL A 314 21.57 8.77 -7.46
CA VAL A 314 20.63 9.90 -7.47
C VAL A 314 21.26 11.15 -6.85
N LEU A 315 21.94 11.03 -5.70
CA LEU A 315 22.61 12.16 -5.05
C LEU A 315 23.72 12.76 -5.93
N ASP A 316 24.50 11.91 -6.59
CA ASP A 316 25.60 12.32 -7.48
C ASP A 316 25.08 13.03 -8.75
N ALA A 317 23.86 12.71 -9.21
CA ALA A 317 23.25 13.35 -10.39
C ALA A 317 22.64 14.75 -10.12
N GLU A 318 22.44 15.08 -8.84
CA GLU A 318 21.88 16.35 -8.37
C GLU A 318 22.95 17.37 -7.96
N SER A 319 24.19 16.89 -7.79
CA SER A 319 25.38 17.68 -7.39
C SER A 319 26.03 18.39 -8.57
#